data_AF-A0A7S1ZQV3-F1
#
_entry.id   AF-A0A7S1ZQV3-F1
#
_cell.length_a   1.000
_cell.length_b   1.000
_cell.length_c   1.000
_cell.angle_alpha   90.00
_cell.angle_beta   90.00
_cell.angle_gamma   90.00
#
_symmetry.space_group_name_H-M   'P 1'
#
loop_
_entity.id
_entity.type
_entity.pdbx_description
1 polymer ?
#
loop_
_entity_poly.entity_id
_entity_poly.type
_entity_poly.pdbx_seq_one_letter_code
_entity_poly.pdbx_strand_id
1 'polypeptide(L)'
;AVEIPTAPGGLAETCGKDSLLTVQGFTSCEDQCDRARCCDGHNGGSDGNCVVSNPEACVGYSPCLALYDEGGGFDDHDQATLMKLADDVTNACSPAKLGDYQGRTYCDRLCNKRMCCFDDFGTESSCLEGKECVVFAACENLLTYGYNSGSAPDDGTGLGTDHGSMLGDICKPESLKTVAGINSCHETCAPFLCCWSEDIEENCYDSQVEQCGMYSDCQN
;
A
#
# COMPACT_ATOMS: atom_id res chain seq x y z
N ALA A 1 -11.77 -3.81 25.13
CA ALA A 1 -12.30 -2.58 24.50
C ALA A 1 -11.30 -2.17 23.45
N VAL A 2 -11.75 -1.74 22.26
CA VAL A 2 -10.85 -1.21 21.23
C VAL A 2 -10.34 0.13 21.74
N GLU A 3 -9.02 0.26 21.94
CA GLU A 3 -8.39 1.53 22.29
C GLU A 3 -8.02 2.28 21.01
N ILE A 4 -8.43 3.54 20.90
CA ILE A 4 -8.17 4.38 19.73
C ILE A 4 -7.16 5.45 20.14
N PRO A 5 -6.06 5.64 19.39
CA PRO A 5 -5.12 6.71 19.68
C PRO A 5 -5.79 8.08 19.49
N THR A 6 -5.19 9.12 20.05
CA THR A 6 -5.61 10.50 19.74
C THR A 6 -5.37 10.78 18.26
N ALA A 7 -6.34 11.44 17.62
CA ALA A 7 -6.22 11.82 16.22
C ALA A 7 -4.97 12.69 15.98
N PRO A 8 -4.19 12.41 14.92
CA PRO A 8 -3.04 13.24 14.57
C PRO A 8 -3.50 14.64 14.15
N GLY A 9 -2.67 15.64 14.43
CA GLY A 9 -2.92 17.02 14.00
C GLY A 9 -2.86 17.14 12.48
N GLY A 10 -3.64 18.08 11.91
CA GLY A 10 -3.65 18.32 10.45
C GLY A 10 -4.52 17.34 9.66
N LEU A 11 -5.31 16.49 10.32
CA LEU A 11 -6.22 15.55 9.67
C LEU A 11 -7.22 16.25 8.73
N ALA A 12 -7.73 17.43 9.11
CA ALA A 12 -8.65 18.22 8.29
C ALA A 12 -8.01 18.75 6.98
N GLU A 13 -6.70 18.99 6.98
CA GLU A 13 -5.96 19.39 5.78
C GLU A 13 -5.59 18.17 4.94
N THR A 14 -5.12 17.11 5.59
CA THR A 14 -4.73 15.84 4.94
C THR A 14 -5.93 15.18 4.25
N CYS A 15 -7.07 15.12 4.93
CA CYS A 15 -8.34 14.60 4.43
C CYS A 15 -9.23 15.67 3.80
N GLY A 16 -8.69 16.86 3.56
CA GLY A 16 -9.41 17.94 2.90
C GLY A 16 -9.66 17.60 1.43
N LYS A 17 -10.73 18.16 0.86
CA LYS A 17 -11.15 17.90 -0.53
C LYS A 17 -10.00 17.97 -1.52
N ASP A 18 -9.20 19.03 -1.50
CA ASP A 18 -8.09 19.25 -2.44
C ASP A 18 -6.97 18.20 -2.29
N SER A 19 -6.69 17.77 -1.06
CA SER A 19 -5.72 16.71 -0.78
C SER A 19 -6.21 15.37 -1.31
N LEU A 20 -7.49 15.06 -1.11
CA LEU A 20 -8.14 13.86 -1.64
C LEU A 20 -8.23 13.84 -3.18
N LEU A 21 -8.05 14.98 -3.86
CA LEU A 21 -7.91 15.05 -5.33
C LEU A 21 -6.54 14.56 -5.84
N THR A 22 -5.65 14.17 -4.94
CA THR A 22 -4.32 13.68 -5.29
C THR A 22 -4.14 12.29 -4.70
N VAL A 23 -3.42 11.43 -5.43
CA VAL A 23 -3.07 10.10 -4.93
C VAL A 23 -2.38 10.18 -3.57
N GLN A 24 -1.43 11.11 -3.42
CA GLN A 24 -0.69 11.29 -2.17
C GLN A 24 -1.58 11.72 -1.01
N GLY A 25 -2.47 12.69 -1.21
CA GLY A 25 -3.35 13.17 -0.14
C GLY A 25 -4.42 12.16 0.22
N PHE A 26 -4.95 11.42 -0.76
CA PHE A 26 -5.85 10.30 -0.51
C PHE A 26 -5.20 9.22 0.35
N THR A 27 -4.03 8.70 -0.05
CA THR A 27 -3.33 7.66 0.73
C THR A 27 -2.86 8.17 2.08
N SER A 28 -2.37 9.40 2.17
CA SER A 28 -1.97 10.01 3.45
C SER A 28 -3.14 10.18 4.41
N CYS A 29 -4.32 10.51 3.90
CA CYS A 29 -5.54 10.56 4.71
C CYS A 29 -5.89 9.15 5.19
N GLU A 30 -5.97 8.18 4.28
CA GLU A 30 -6.32 6.80 4.59
C GLU A 30 -5.40 6.17 5.64
N ASP A 31 -4.07 6.37 5.52
CA ASP A 31 -3.09 5.86 6.47
C ASP A 31 -3.24 6.46 7.87
N GLN A 32 -3.57 7.75 7.96
CA GLN A 32 -3.81 8.39 9.25
C GLN A 32 -5.15 7.95 9.86
N CYS A 33 -6.13 7.62 9.02
CA CYS A 33 -7.48 7.23 9.41
C CYS A 33 -7.62 5.74 9.76
N ASP A 34 -6.71 4.88 9.29
CA ASP A 34 -6.79 3.42 9.42
C ASP A 34 -6.96 2.96 10.88
N ARG A 35 -6.25 3.60 11.81
CA ARG A 35 -6.30 3.29 13.26
C ARG A 35 -7.63 3.61 13.93
N ALA A 36 -8.50 4.38 13.28
CA ALA A 36 -9.80 4.78 13.79
C ALA A 36 -10.95 4.36 12.88
N ARG A 37 -10.73 3.38 12.00
CA ARG A 37 -11.74 2.89 11.04
C ARG A 37 -13.04 2.44 11.71
N CYS A 38 -12.96 1.94 12.94
CA CYS A 38 -14.12 1.56 13.75
C CYS A 38 -15.03 2.74 14.17
N CYS A 39 -14.57 3.99 14.00
CA CYS A 39 -15.32 5.22 14.32
C CYS A 39 -16.34 5.60 13.25
N ASP A 40 -16.25 5.02 12.04
CA ASP A 40 -17.07 5.40 10.89
C ASP A 40 -18.54 4.97 11.00
N GLY A 41 -18.88 4.08 11.94
CA GLY A 41 -20.27 3.68 12.24
C GLY A 41 -21.01 2.89 11.14
N HIS A 42 -20.61 3.04 9.87
CA HIS A 42 -21.13 2.35 8.70
C HIS A 42 -20.26 1.15 8.28
N ASN A 43 -18.93 1.27 8.35
CA ASN A 43 -17.98 0.24 7.94
C ASN A 43 -16.97 -0.13 9.03
N GLY A 44 -17.39 -0.14 10.30
CA GLY A 44 -16.70 -0.96 11.28
C GLY A 44 -16.82 -2.39 10.76
N GLY A 45 -15.76 -2.94 10.16
CA GLY A 45 -15.76 -4.30 9.64
C GLY A 45 -16.00 -5.33 10.74
N SER A 46 -15.41 -6.50 10.64
CA SER A 46 -15.50 -7.53 11.68
C SER A 46 -15.07 -7.05 13.09
N ASP A 47 -14.39 -5.89 13.18
CA ASP A 47 -13.84 -5.30 14.40
C ASP A 47 -14.82 -4.45 15.23
N GLY A 48 -16.04 -4.21 14.74
CA GLY A 48 -17.12 -3.60 15.51
C GLY A 48 -17.07 -2.08 15.66
N ASN A 49 -18.21 -1.48 16.00
CA ASN A 49 -18.36 -0.04 16.21
C ASN A 49 -17.73 0.36 17.56
N CYS A 50 -16.77 1.29 17.53
CA CYS A 50 -16.05 1.75 18.72
C CYS A 50 -16.46 3.17 19.18
N VAL A 51 -17.41 3.81 18.49
CA VAL A 51 -17.88 5.19 18.76
C VAL A 51 -18.43 5.32 20.17
N VAL A 52 -19.19 4.33 20.63
CA VAL A 52 -19.81 4.36 21.97
C VAL A 52 -18.75 4.27 23.07
N SER A 53 -17.69 3.49 22.85
CA SER A 53 -16.62 3.31 23.83
C SER A 53 -15.54 4.38 23.77
N ASN A 54 -15.38 5.07 22.63
CA ASN A 54 -14.33 6.06 22.39
C ASN A 54 -14.86 7.35 21.75
N PRO A 55 -15.89 8.01 22.34
CA PRO A 55 -16.55 9.13 21.69
C PRO A 55 -15.61 10.32 21.46
N GLU A 56 -14.74 10.63 22.43
CA GLU A 56 -13.81 11.75 22.32
C GLU A 56 -12.71 11.52 21.27
N ALA A 57 -12.17 10.30 21.19
CA ALA A 57 -11.18 9.96 20.17
C ALA A 57 -11.81 10.00 18.77
N CYS A 58 -13.00 9.40 18.60
CA CYS A 58 -13.68 9.37 17.31
C CYS A 58 -14.06 10.76 16.77
N VAL A 59 -14.37 11.74 17.64
CA VAL A 59 -14.61 13.13 17.21
C VAL A 59 -13.39 13.71 16.49
N GLY A 60 -12.18 13.41 16.97
CA GLY A 60 -10.93 13.86 16.35
C GLY A 60 -10.70 13.29 14.94
N TYR A 61 -11.28 12.12 14.66
CA TYR A 61 -11.20 11.44 13.37
C TYR A 61 -12.33 11.81 12.40
N SER A 62 -13.21 12.76 12.74
CA SER A 62 -14.29 13.18 11.84
C SER A 62 -13.85 13.60 10.43
N PRO A 63 -12.65 14.18 10.18
CA PRO A 63 -12.19 14.42 8.81
C PRO A 63 -12.05 13.16 7.95
N CYS A 64 -11.83 12.00 8.56
CA CYS A 64 -11.72 10.72 7.84
C CYS A 64 -13.02 10.30 7.16
N LEU A 65 -14.16 10.82 7.60
CA LEU A 65 -15.45 10.55 6.96
C LEU A 65 -15.46 11.02 5.50
N ALA A 66 -14.60 11.97 5.13
CA ALA A 66 -14.44 12.40 3.74
C ALA A 66 -13.95 11.29 2.79
N LEU A 67 -13.35 10.21 3.31
CA LEU A 67 -12.99 9.02 2.53
C LEU A 67 -14.21 8.17 2.15
N TYR A 68 -15.32 8.27 2.89
CA TYR A 68 -16.44 7.33 2.84
C TYR A 68 -17.81 7.99 2.63
N ASP A 69 -17.91 9.31 2.72
CA ASP A 69 -19.16 10.04 2.56
C ASP A 69 -19.79 9.69 1.20
N GLU A 70 -21.11 9.43 1.17
CA GLU A 70 -21.85 9.10 -0.06
C GLU A 70 -21.93 10.29 -1.06
N GLY A 71 -21.34 11.44 -0.70
CA GLY A 71 -21.02 12.56 -1.60
C GLY A 71 -19.52 12.76 -1.88
N GLY A 72 -18.64 11.95 -1.28
CA GLY A 72 -17.20 11.83 -1.53
C GLY A 72 -16.84 10.58 -2.34
N GLY A 73 -17.79 9.64 -2.49
CA GLY A 73 -17.77 8.66 -3.57
C GLY A 73 -17.70 9.36 -4.93
N PHE A 74 -16.96 8.77 -5.86
CA PHE A 74 -16.75 9.22 -7.24
C PHE A 74 -18.03 9.46 -8.09
N ASP A 75 -19.21 9.54 -7.48
CA ASP A 75 -20.48 9.76 -8.15
C ASP A 75 -20.72 11.22 -8.56
N ASP A 76 -20.02 12.19 -7.97
CA ASP A 76 -20.05 13.61 -8.41
C ASP A 76 -18.65 14.21 -8.66
N HIS A 77 -17.60 13.38 -8.68
CA HIS A 77 -16.30 13.80 -9.17
C HIS A 77 -16.36 13.93 -10.69
N ASP A 78 -16.15 15.15 -11.20
CA ASP A 78 -15.99 15.40 -12.63
C ASP A 78 -14.98 14.38 -13.20
N GLN A 79 -15.31 13.78 -14.34
CA GLN A 79 -14.53 12.74 -15.02
C GLN A 79 -13.04 13.12 -15.13
N ALA A 80 -12.75 14.42 -15.22
CA ALA A 80 -11.41 14.98 -15.20
C ALA A 80 -10.60 14.65 -13.92
N THR A 81 -11.25 14.58 -12.76
CA THR A 81 -10.62 14.27 -11.47
C THR A 81 -10.23 12.79 -11.40
N LEU A 82 -11.17 11.91 -11.76
CA LEU A 82 -10.92 10.47 -11.87
C LEU A 82 -9.77 10.19 -12.85
N MET A 83 -9.78 10.87 -13.98
CA MET A 83 -8.74 10.74 -15.00
C MET A 83 -7.37 11.20 -14.47
N LYS A 84 -7.31 12.30 -13.73
CA LYS A 84 -6.06 12.77 -13.12
C LYS A 84 -5.52 11.77 -12.09
N LEU A 85 -6.40 11.21 -11.26
CA LEU A 85 -6.01 10.21 -10.27
C LEU A 85 -5.48 8.95 -10.96
N ALA A 86 -6.14 8.50 -12.03
CA ALA A 86 -5.69 7.38 -12.84
C ALA A 86 -4.34 7.65 -13.53
N ASP A 87 -4.11 8.88 -14.02
CA ASP A 87 -2.83 9.29 -14.60
C ASP A 87 -1.71 9.26 -13.55
N ASP A 88 -1.97 9.75 -12.33
CA ASP A 88 -1.02 9.74 -11.23
C ASP A 88 -0.63 8.30 -10.84
N VAL A 89 -1.62 7.40 -10.70
CA VAL A 89 -1.36 5.96 -10.44
C VAL A 89 -0.61 5.33 -11.61
N THR A 90 -1.00 5.63 -12.85
CA THR A 90 -0.32 5.13 -14.06
C THR A 90 1.14 5.57 -14.11
N ASN A 91 1.43 6.82 -13.76
CA ASN A 91 2.79 7.34 -13.72
C ASN A 91 3.61 6.67 -12.61
N ALA A 92 3.04 6.56 -11.40
CA ALA A 92 3.69 5.95 -10.25
C ALA A 92 4.01 4.46 -10.49
N CYS A 93 3.08 3.75 -11.13
CA CYS A 93 3.15 2.33 -11.42
C CYS A 93 3.63 2.03 -12.85
N SER A 94 4.25 3.01 -13.52
CA SER A 94 4.79 2.80 -14.86
C SER A 94 6.02 1.88 -14.80
N PRO A 95 6.30 1.12 -15.87
CA PRO A 95 7.46 0.22 -15.93
C PRO A 95 8.79 0.90 -15.58
N ALA A 96 8.96 2.15 -16.01
CA ALA A 96 10.15 2.95 -15.73
C ALA A 96 10.31 3.27 -14.23
N LYS A 97 9.21 3.42 -13.49
CA LYS A 97 9.21 3.64 -12.04
C LYS A 97 9.32 2.35 -11.26
N LEU A 98 8.75 1.25 -11.77
CA LEU A 98 8.84 -0.06 -11.13
C LEU A 98 10.24 -0.66 -11.21
N GLY A 99 11.09 -0.22 -12.14
CA GLY A 99 12.50 -0.57 -12.17
C GLY A 99 13.36 0.15 -11.11
N ASP A 100 12.81 1.16 -10.43
CA ASP A 100 13.44 1.88 -9.32
C ASP A 100 12.79 1.47 -7.99
N TYR A 101 13.59 1.25 -6.94
CA TYR A 101 13.07 0.81 -5.64
C TYR A 101 12.07 1.83 -5.06
N GLN A 102 12.40 3.12 -5.10
CA GLN A 102 11.52 4.15 -4.54
C GLN A 102 10.23 4.23 -5.36
N GLY A 103 10.31 4.13 -6.68
CA GLY A 103 9.14 4.07 -7.56
C GLY A 103 8.27 2.83 -7.32
N ARG A 104 8.88 1.66 -7.12
CA ARG A 104 8.16 0.42 -6.81
C ARG A 104 7.48 0.45 -5.45
N THR A 105 8.19 0.83 -4.38
CA THR A 105 7.62 0.97 -3.03
C THR A 105 6.58 2.09 -2.95
N TYR A 106 6.73 3.13 -3.77
CA TYR A 106 5.69 4.14 -3.91
C TYR A 106 4.44 3.52 -4.54
N CYS A 107 4.56 2.91 -5.72
CA CYS A 107 3.44 2.24 -6.38
C CYS A 107 2.78 1.17 -5.47
N ASP A 108 3.56 0.34 -4.79
CA ASP A 108 3.04 -0.68 -3.86
C ASP A 108 2.16 -0.07 -2.77
N ARG A 109 2.61 0.99 -2.11
CA ARG A 109 1.80 1.72 -1.11
C ARG A 109 0.54 2.34 -1.69
N LEU A 110 0.56 2.78 -2.94
CA LEU A 110 -0.63 3.32 -3.60
C LEU A 110 -1.66 2.22 -3.89
N CYS A 111 -1.19 1.02 -4.13
CA CYS A 111 -1.97 -0.08 -4.66
C CYS A 111 -2.42 -1.08 -3.61
N ASN A 112 -1.72 -1.19 -2.46
CA ASN A 112 -1.88 -2.31 -1.52
C ASN A 112 -3.33 -2.53 -1.05
N LYS A 113 -4.05 -1.46 -0.70
CA LYS A 113 -5.46 -1.52 -0.24
C LYS A 113 -6.44 -1.80 -1.38
N ARG A 114 -6.00 -1.71 -2.63
CA ARG A 114 -6.78 -1.93 -3.85
C ARG A 114 -6.31 -3.15 -4.65
N MET A 115 -5.42 -3.96 -4.10
CA MET A 115 -4.97 -5.22 -4.73
C MET A 115 -6.12 -6.23 -4.88
N CYS A 116 -7.15 -6.14 -4.05
CA CYS A 116 -8.43 -6.86 -4.19
C CYS A 116 -9.13 -6.64 -5.55
N CYS A 117 -8.76 -5.61 -6.33
CA CYS A 117 -9.28 -5.39 -7.68
C CYS A 117 -8.67 -6.36 -8.72
N PHE A 118 -7.55 -7.01 -8.40
CA PHE A 118 -6.76 -7.82 -9.32
C PHE A 118 -6.54 -9.26 -8.82
N ASP A 119 -7.24 -9.63 -7.74
CA ASP A 119 -7.15 -10.96 -7.17
C ASP A 119 -8.12 -11.88 -7.92
N ASP A 120 -7.61 -12.84 -8.70
CA ASP A 120 -8.39 -13.79 -9.49
C ASP A 120 -9.13 -14.84 -8.61
N PHE A 121 -8.82 -14.87 -7.31
CA PHE A 121 -9.50 -15.75 -6.36
C PHE A 121 -10.77 -15.07 -5.87
N GLY A 122 -11.89 -15.41 -6.52
CA GLY A 122 -13.27 -15.00 -6.18
C GLY A 122 -13.71 -15.36 -4.77
N THR A 123 -13.06 -14.77 -3.78
CA THR A 123 -13.44 -14.73 -2.37
C THR A 123 -14.30 -13.48 -2.16
N GLU A 124 -15.17 -13.51 -1.15
CA GLU A 124 -16.20 -12.49 -0.88
C GLU A 124 -15.63 -11.07 -0.58
N SER A 125 -14.30 -10.88 -0.63
CA SER A 125 -13.55 -9.64 -0.41
C SER A 125 -13.11 -8.92 -1.69
N SER A 126 -13.64 -9.29 -2.85
CA SER A 126 -13.34 -8.60 -4.10
C SER A 126 -13.90 -7.17 -4.09
N CYS A 127 -13.08 -6.17 -4.40
CA CYS A 127 -13.48 -4.75 -4.43
C CYS A 127 -14.38 -4.38 -5.65
N LEU A 128 -15.08 -5.38 -6.20
CA LEU A 128 -15.75 -5.37 -7.51
C LEU A 128 -16.96 -4.44 -7.62
N GLU A 129 -17.47 -3.91 -6.51
CA GLU A 129 -18.61 -2.98 -6.55
C GLU A 129 -18.21 -1.50 -6.73
N GLY A 130 -16.91 -1.17 -6.67
CA GLY A 130 -16.42 0.21 -6.79
C GLY A 130 -15.90 0.59 -8.19
N LYS A 131 -16.31 1.75 -8.71
CA LYS A 131 -15.69 2.42 -9.89
C LYS A 131 -14.20 2.72 -9.69
N GLU A 132 -13.72 2.58 -8.45
CA GLU A 132 -12.37 2.84 -7.99
C GLU A 132 -11.34 1.91 -8.64
N CYS A 133 -11.67 0.65 -8.94
CA CYS A 133 -10.71 -0.28 -9.56
C CYS A 133 -10.20 0.20 -10.92
N VAL A 134 -10.99 0.98 -11.67
CA VAL A 134 -10.56 1.57 -12.95
C VAL A 134 -9.45 2.61 -12.75
N VAL A 135 -9.51 3.39 -11.68
CA VAL A 135 -8.46 4.37 -11.34
C VAL A 135 -7.14 3.67 -11.05
N PHE A 136 -7.22 2.54 -10.36
CA PHE A 136 -6.06 1.80 -9.90
C PHE A 136 -5.60 0.71 -10.88
N ALA A 137 -6.12 0.67 -12.11
CA ALA A 137 -5.81 -0.37 -13.09
C ALA A 137 -4.29 -0.59 -13.30
N ALA A 138 -3.49 0.47 -13.25
CA ALA A 138 -2.04 0.38 -13.41
C ALA A 138 -1.32 -0.36 -12.26
N CYS A 139 -2.00 -0.61 -11.13
CA CYS A 139 -1.48 -1.44 -10.04
C CYS A 139 -1.22 -2.90 -10.46
N GLU A 140 -1.90 -3.39 -11.51
CA GLU A 140 -1.61 -4.71 -12.10
C GLU A 140 -0.16 -4.82 -12.60
N ASN A 141 0.49 -3.69 -12.92
CA ASN A 141 1.90 -3.69 -13.28
C ASN A 141 2.79 -4.17 -12.12
N LEU A 142 2.40 -4.01 -10.85
CA LEU A 142 3.15 -4.58 -9.73
C LEU A 142 3.19 -6.10 -9.78
N LEU A 143 2.09 -6.73 -10.20
CA LEU A 143 1.98 -8.18 -10.39
C LEU A 143 2.77 -8.62 -11.62
N THR A 144 2.61 -7.91 -12.74
CA THR A 144 3.21 -8.29 -14.03
C THR A 144 4.73 -8.08 -14.06
N TYR A 145 5.22 -6.97 -13.51
CA TYR A 145 6.66 -6.66 -13.45
C TYR A 145 7.37 -7.32 -12.26
N GLY A 146 6.63 -7.84 -11.28
CA GLY A 146 7.16 -8.74 -10.26
C GLY A 146 7.47 -10.15 -10.81
N TYR A 147 6.79 -10.56 -11.89
CA TYR A 147 6.85 -11.92 -12.45
C TYR A 147 7.76 -12.05 -13.69
N ASN A 148 8.17 -10.94 -14.32
CA ASN A 148 8.87 -10.96 -15.63
C ASN A 148 10.24 -10.26 -15.64
N SER A 149 11.03 -10.35 -14.57
CA SER A 149 12.50 -10.15 -14.68
C SER A 149 13.25 -11.41 -15.13
N GLY A 150 12.53 -12.39 -15.70
CA GLY A 150 13.06 -13.66 -16.16
C GLY A 150 12.78 -14.01 -17.62
N SER A 151 12.53 -13.05 -18.52
CA SER A 151 12.53 -13.29 -19.99
C SER A 151 12.49 -11.99 -20.81
N ALA A 152 13.63 -11.30 -20.92
CA ALA A 152 13.91 -10.51 -22.12
C ALA A 152 14.70 -11.41 -23.09
N PRO A 153 14.41 -11.42 -24.41
CA PRO A 153 15.29 -12.04 -25.36
C PRO A 153 16.64 -11.33 -25.32
N ASP A 154 17.67 -12.15 -25.15
CA ASP A 154 19.08 -11.82 -25.13
C ASP A 154 19.47 -10.93 -26.32
N ASP A 155 19.63 -9.63 -26.05
CA ASP A 155 20.37 -8.72 -26.93
C ASP A 155 21.45 -8.02 -26.11
N GLY A 156 22.45 -8.80 -25.67
CA GLY A 156 23.86 -8.54 -25.91
C GLY A 156 24.50 -7.21 -25.45
N THR A 157 23.81 -6.33 -24.73
CA THR A 157 24.40 -5.11 -24.17
C THR A 157 24.11 -5.04 -22.68
N GLY A 158 25.10 -5.45 -21.90
CA GLY A 158 25.03 -5.55 -20.46
C GLY A 158 24.70 -4.24 -19.77
N LEU A 159 23.63 -4.27 -18.98
CA LEU A 159 23.34 -3.43 -17.81
C LEU A 159 22.34 -4.22 -16.93
N GLY A 160 22.71 -5.44 -16.57
CA GLY A 160 21.98 -6.24 -15.58
C GLY A 160 22.85 -6.37 -14.34
N THR A 161 22.39 -5.82 -13.21
CA THR A 161 22.66 -6.20 -11.81
C THR A 161 22.50 -4.96 -10.91
N ASP A 162 21.29 -4.68 -10.38
CA ASP A 162 21.16 -3.84 -9.18
C ASP A 162 19.74 -3.90 -8.54
N HIS A 163 19.31 -5.05 -8.04
CA HIS A 163 18.11 -5.11 -7.18
C HIS A 163 18.43 -5.76 -5.83
N GLY A 164 19.20 -6.85 -5.81
CA GLY A 164 19.80 -7.39 -4.56
C GLY A 164 20.91 -6.53 -3.97
N SER A 165 21.42 -5.51 -4.67
CA SER A 165 22.50 -4.66 -4.13
C SER A 165 21.96 -3.52 -3.24
N MET A 166 20.74 -3.04 -3.49
CA MET A 166 20.13 -1.96 -2.69
C MET A 166 19.49 -2.47 -1.38
N LEU A 167 18.88 -3.65 -1.40
CA LEU A 167 18.36 -4.34 -0.22
C LEU A 167 19.51 -4.74 0.72
N GLY A 168 20.59 -5.27 0.15
CA GLY A 168 21.87 -5.44 0.83
C GLY A 168 22.40 -4.14 1.47
N ASP A 169 22.23 -2.98 0.85
CA ASP A 169 22.66 -1.69 1.43
C ASP A 169 21.74 -1.18 2.56
N ILE A 170 20.43 -1.43 2.48
CA ILE A 170 19.46 -1.03 3.51
C ILE A 170 19.59 -1.94 4.73
N CYS A 171 19.71 -3.25 4.50
CA CYS A 171 19.73 -4.27 5.54
C CYS A 171 21.14 -4.73 5.93
N LYS A 172 22.22 -4.14 5.39
CA LYS A 172 23.59 -4.50 5.83
C LYS A 172 23.78 -4.28 7.33
N PRO A 173 24.69 -5.05 7.96
CA PRO A 173 24.98 -4.96 9.39
C PRO A 173 25.29 -3.55 9.90
N GLU A 174 25.89 -2.69 9.06
CA GLU A 174 26.21 -1.31 9.43
C GLU A 174 24.96 -0.41 9.53
N SER A 175 23.98 -0.61 8.65
CA SER A 175 22.71 0.13 8.66
C SER A 175 21.85 -0.28 9.87
N LEU A 176 21.87 -1.57 10.23
CA LEU A 176 21.13 -2.14 11.35
C LEU A 176 21.67 -1.75 12.74
N LYS A 177 22.82 -1.07 12.83
CA LYS A 177 23.31 -0.52 14.12
C LYS A 177 22.50 0.69 14.60
N THR A 178 21.60 1.22 13.78
CA THR A 178 20.79 2.39 14.08
C THR A 178 19.31 2.05 14.05
N VAL A 179 18.51 2.69 14.91
CA VAL A 179 17.04 2.52 14.91
C VAL A 179 16.44 2.91 13.56
N ALA A 180 16.96 3.96 12.93
CA ALA A 180 16.52 4.38 11.61
C ALA A 180 16.77 3.30 10.54
N GLY A 181 17.96 2.71 10.50
CA GLY A 181 18.27 1.64 9.55
C GLY A 181 17.52 0.34 9.83
N ILE A 182 17.27 -0.02 11.10
CA ILE A 182 16.40 -1.14 11.46
C ILE A 182 14.99 -0.89 10.94
N ASN A 183 14.41 0.28 11.19
CA ASN A 183 13.06 0.60 10.73
C ASN A 183 12.99 0.60 9.20
N SER A 184 13.97 1.18 8.51
CA SER A 184 14.02 1.17 7.04
C SER A 184 14.14 -0.24 6.48
N CYS A 185 14.97 -1.10 7.06
CA CYS A 185 15.05 -2.50 6.65
C CYS A 185 13.72 -3.22 6.92
N HIS A 186 13.16 -3.07 8.12
CA HIS A 186 11.90 -3.72 8.49
C HIS A 186 10.73 -3.28 7.60
N GLU A 187 10.57 -1.98 7.33
CA GLU A 187 9.55 -1.46 6.42
C GLU A 187 9.74 -1.98 4.99
N THR A 188 10.99 -2.09 4.54
CA THR A 188 11.34 -2.62 3.21
C THR A 188 11.03 -4.12 3.10
N CYS A 189 11.32 -4.86 4.17
CA CYS A 189 11.19 -6.31 4.21
C CYS A 189 9.81 -6.79 4.63
N ALA A 190 8.99 -5.94 5.25
CA ALA A 190 7.70 -6.29 5.86
C ALA A 190 6.80 -7.16 4.96
N PRO A 191 6.66 -6.90 3.64
CA PRO A 191 5.81 -7.72 2.79
C PRO A 191 6.30 -9.17 2.60
N PHE A 192 7.58 -9.43 2.86
CA PHE A 192 8.24 -10.72 2.62
C PHE A 192 8.94 -11.29 3.87
N LEU A 193 8.67 -10.76 5.06
CA LEU A 193 9.19 -11.35 6.31
C LEU A 193 8.68 -12.79 6.52
N CYS A 194 7.51 -13.12 5.94
CA CYS A 194 6.98 -14.48 5.93
C CYS A 194 7.94 -15.50 5.30
N CYS A 195 8.84 -15.10 4.41
CA CYS A 195 9.75 -15.99 3.70
C CYS A 195 10.72 -16.75 4.63
N TRP A 196 11.02 -16.20 5.80
CA TRP A 196 11.93 -16.80 6.77
C TRP A 196 11.28 -17.04 8.14
N SER A 197 9.95 -17.08 8.20
CA SER A 197 9.25 -17.45 9.43
C SER A 197 9.60 -18.89 9.81
N GLU A 198 9.85 -19.13 11.10
CA GLU A 198 9.99 -20.49 11.64
C GLU A 198 8.63 -21.17 11.82
N ASP A 199 7.54 -20.39 11.83
CA ASP A 199 6.19 -20.91 11.85
C ASP A 199 5.81 -21.39 10.45
N ILE A 200 5.54 -22.70 10.32
CA ILE A 200 5.19 -23.33 9.04
C ILE A 200 3.88 -22.80 8.46
N GLU A 201 2.98 -22.28 9.30
CA GLU A 201 1.69 -21.73 8.85
C GLU A 201 1.83 -20.31 8.31
N GLU A 202 2.84 -19.56 8.78
CA GLU A 202 3.15 -18.21 8.30
C GLU A 202 4.29 -18.21 7.28
N ASN A 203 5.02 -19.32 7.12
CA ASN A 203 6.10 -19.42 6.17
C ASN A 203 5.57 -19.44 4.73
N CYS A 204 5.90 -18.41 3.97
CA CYS A 204 5.48 -18.26 2.57
C CYS A 204 6.56 -18.68 1.56
N TYR A 205 7.69 -19.24 2.01
CA TYR A 205 8.85 -19.51 1.15
C TYR A 205 8.50 -20.40 -0.03
N ASP A 206 7.84 -21.53 0.24
CA ASP A 206 7.51 -22.52 -0.79
C ASP A 206 6.44 -22.02 -1.78
N SER A 207 5.58 -21.08 -1.36
CA SER A 207 4.54 -20.49 -2.21
C SER A 207 5.01 -19.23 -2.95
N GLN A 208 6.10 -18.59 -2.51
CA GLN A 208 6.62 -17.32 -3.03
C GLN A 208 8.14 -17.38 -3.28
N VAL A 209 8.65 -18.51 -3.77
CA VAL A 209 10.11 -18.79 -3.89
C VAL A 209 10.88 -17.69 -4.61
N GLU A 210 10.35 -17.16 -5.71
CA GLU A 210 11.02 -16.12 -6.49
C GLU A 210 11.09 -14.79 -5.75
N GLN A 211 9.99 -14.38 -5.12
CA GLN A 211 9.89 -13.16 -4.33
C GLN A 211 10.77 -13.26 -3.08
N CYS A 212 10.76 -14.41 -2.39
CA CYS A 212 11.65 -14.68 -1.28
C CYS A 212 13.12 -14.64 -1.68
N GLY A 213 13.46 -15.09 -2.90
CA GLY A 213 14.81 -14.95 -3.45
C GLY A 213 15.24 -13.49 -3.63
N MET A 214 14.35 -12.63 -4.13
CA MET A 214 14.64 -11.20 -4.34
C MET A 214 14.86 -10.44 -3.03
N TYR A 215 14.26 -10.90 -1.93
CA TYR A 215 14.36 -10.27 -0.62
C TYR A 215 15.36 -10.97 0.30
N SER A 216 16.23 -11.85 -0.21
CA SER A 216 17.15 -12.64 0.61
C SER A 216 18.03 -11.83 1.59
N ASP A 217 18.33 -10.56 1.30
CA ASP A 217 19.05 -9.67 2.22
C ASP A 217 18.24 -9.27 3.47
N CYS A 218 16.94 -9.54 3.48
CA CYS A 218 16.06 -9.38 4.65
C CYS A 218 16.27 -10.49 5.69
N GLN A 219 16.94 -11.59 5.33
CA GLN A 219 17.29 -12.66 6.23
C GLN A 219 18.48 -12.23 7.12
N ASN A 220 18.17 -11.54 8.23
CA ASN A 220 19.16 -11.07 9.20
C ASN A 220 19.05 -11.77 10.55
#